data_AF-A0A533RS51-F1
#
_entry.id   AF-A0A533RS51-F1
#
_cell.length_a   1.000
_cell.length_b   1.000
_cell.length_c   1.000
_cell.angle_alpha   90.00
_cell.angle_beta   90.00
_cell.angle_gamma   90.00
#
_symmetry.space_group_name_H-M   'P 1'
#
loop_
_entity.id
_entity.type
_entity.pdbx_description
1 polymer ?
#
loop_
_entity_poly.entity_id
_entity_poly.type
_entity_poly.pdbx_seq_one_letter_code
_entity_poly.pdbx_strand_id
1 'polypeptide(L)'
;MTKTIGILTGGGDVPGLNPAIKAVVMSALEHGYKVIGIRRGWMGLLQYNLDEPSTHDYYVRNLTREDVRRIDRTGGTFLHTSRTNPQKEAEKSG
;
A
#
# COMPACT_ATOMS: atom_id res chain seq x y z
N MET A 1 -7.89 -20.24 -7.10
CA MET A 1 -6.87 -19.20 -6.81
C MET A 1 -7.60 -17.88 -6.57
N THR A 2 -7.44 -17.28 -5.40
CA THR A 2 -8.02 -15.97 -5.10
C THR A 2 -7.16 -14.87 -5.71
N LYS A 3 -7.75 -13.97 -6.50
CA LYS A 3 -7.02 -12.84 -7.09
C LYS A 3 -6.59 -11.88 -5.98
N THR A 4 -5.38 -11.32 -6.09
CA THR A 4 -4.80 -10.41 -5.09
C THR A 4 -4.47 -9.06 -5.72
N ILE A 5 -4.82 -7.97 -5.03
CA ILE A 5 -4.51 -6.59 -5.42
C ILE A 5 -3.52 -6.00 -4.42
N GLY A 6 -2.43 -5.40 -4.91
CA GLY A 6 -1.51 -4.58 -4.13
C GLY A 6 -1.83 -3.10 -4.29
N ILE A 7 -1.84 -2.33 -3.20
CA ILE A 7 -2.10 -0.88 -3.19
C ILE A 7 -0.92 -0.19 -2.53
N LEU A 8 -0.37 0.82 -3.20
CA LEU A 8 0.58 1.78 -2.63
C LEU A 8 0.18 3.20 -3.06
N THR A 9 0.57 4.19 -2.27
CA THR A 9 0.48 5.60 -2.67
C THR A 9 1.88 6.13 -2.94
N GLY A 10 2.12 6.60 -4.17
CA GLY A 10 3.36 7.27 -4.55
C GLY A 10 3.21 8.78 -4.56
N GLY A 11 4.30 9.51 -4.31
CA GLY A 11 4.32 10.98 -4.38
C GLY A 11 3.89 11.67 -3.08
N GLY A 12 3.29 12.85 -3.19
CA GLY A 12 2.84 13.63 -2.03
C GLY A 12 1.44 13.25 -1.54
N ASP A 13 1.17 13.48 -0.26
CA ASP A 13 -0.14 13.26 0.33
C ASP A 13 -1.14 14.32 -0.13
N VAL A 14 -2.30 13.87 -0.61
CA VAL A 14 -3.44 14.72 -0.95
C VAL A 14 -4.71 14.20 -0.27
N PRO A 15 -5.70 15.07 0.04
CA PRO A 15 -6.90 14.67 0.80
C PRO A 15 -7.72 13.51 0.20
N GLY A 16 -7.62 13.29 -1.12
CA GLY A 16 -8.40 12.26 -1.82
C GLY A 16 -7.86 10.82 -1.72
N LEU A 17 -6.64 10.61 -1.21
CA LEU A 17 -6.02 9.28 -1.26
C LEU A 17 -6.72 8.27 -0.34
N ASN A 18 -7.04 8.66 0.89
CA ASN A 18 -7.72 7.75 1.83
C ASN A 18 -9.11 7.31 1.36
N PRO A 19 -9.99 8.21 0.87
CA PRO A 19 -11.24 7.81 0.21
C PRO A 19 -11.04 6.88 -0.99
N ALA A 20 -10.03 7.13 -1.83
CA ALA A 20 -9.73 6.28 -2.98
C ALA A 20 -9.29 4.87 -2.56
N ILE A 21 -8.37 4.75 -1.58
CA ILE A 21 -7.94 3.47 -1.00
C ILE A 21 -9.16 2.73 -0.44
N LYS A 22 -10.01 3.41 0.34
CA LYS A 22 -11.22 2.83 0.91
C LYS A 22 -12.14 2.29 -0.18
N ALA A 23 -12.41 3.06 -1.23
CA ALA A 23 -13.28 2.62 -2.32
C ALA A 23 -12.74 1.36 -3.03
N VAL A 24 -11.45 1.33 -3.34
CA VAL A 24 -10.81 0.18 -3.99
C VAL A 24 -10.85 -1.06 -3.09
N VAL A 25 -10.49 -0.93 -1.81
CA VAL A 25 -10.48 -2.05 -0.86
C VAL A 25 -11.88 -2.63 -0.69
N MET A 26 -12.89 -1.78 -0.48
CA MET A 26 -14.27 -2.23 -0.27
C MET A 26 -14.80 -2.99 -1.48
N SER A 27 -14.61 -2.43 -2.68
CA SER A 27 -15.04 -3.06 -3.94
C SER A 27 -14.30 -4.38 -4.19
N ALA A 28 -12.98 -4.42 -4.00
CA ALA A 28 -12.17 -5.62 -4.19
C ALA A 28 -12.62 -6.77 -3.26
N LEU A 29 -12.86 -6.46 -1.98
CA LEU A 29 -13.34 -7.43 -1.00
C LEU A 29 -14.73 -7.97 -1.38
N GLU A 30 -15.62 -7.14 -1.91
CA GLU A 30 -16.96 -7.56 -2.38
C GLU A 30 -16.91 -8.52 -3.57
N HIS A 31 -15.89 -8.37 -4.42
CA HIS A 31 -15.65 -9.30 -5.54
C HIS A 31 -14.80 -10.52 -5.13
N GLY A 32 -14.52 -10.71 -3.84
CA GLY A 32 -13.75 -11.85 -3.33
C GLY A 32 -12.24 -11.77 -3.57
N TYR A 33 -11.70 -10.57 -3.81
CA TYR A 33 -10.26 -10.36 -3.96
C TYR A 33 -9.59 -10.20 -2.59
N LYS A 34 -8.35 -10.67 -2.46
CA LYS A 34 -7.47 -10.33 -1.35
C LYS A 34 -6.83 -8.97 -1.63
N VAL A 35 -6.74 -8.10 -0.63
CA VAL A 35 -6.09 -6.79 -0.79
C VAL A 35 -4.90 -6.65 0.14
N ILE A 36 -3.79 -6.20 -0.42
CA ILE A 36 -2.52 -5.98 0.25
C ILE A 36 -2.17 -4.49 0.17
N GLY A 37 -2.01 -3.83 1.32
CA GLY A 37 -1.50 -2.48 1.42
C GLY A 37 0.01 -2.50 1.57
N ILE A 38 0.71 -1.75 0.72
CA ILE A 38 2.16 -1.55 0.76
C ILE A 38 2.40 -0.18 1.39
N ARG A 39 3.15 -0.17 2.49
CA ARG A 39 3.41 1.01 3.30
C ARG A 39 4.58 1.82 2.74
N ARG A 40 4.57 3.12 3.00
CA ARG A 40 5.66 4.06 2.63
C ARG A 40 5.91 4.11 1.11
N GLY A 41 4.87 3.95 0.31
CA GLY A 41 4.93 4.05 -1.16
C GLY A 41 5.98 3.14 -1.79
N TRP A 42 6.68 3.65 -2.80
CA TRP A 42 7.69 2.90 -3.55
C TRP A 42 8.84 2.38 -2.68
N MET A 43 9.24 3.13 -1.66
CA MET A 43 10.28 2.70 -0.73
C MET A 43 9.95 1.37 -0.07
N GLY A 44 8.72 1.20 0.42
CA GLY A 44 8.35 -0.03 1.09
C GLY A 44 8.27 -1.23 0.16
N LEU A 45 7.90 -1.01 -1.10
CA LEU A 45 7.94 -2.06 -2.11
C LEU A 45 9.38 -2.51 -2.39
N LEU A 46 10.32 -1.57 -2.53
CA LEU A 46 11.72 -1.86 -2.83
C LEU A 46 12.47 -2.47 -1.64
N GLN A 47 12.06 -2.14 -0.41
CA GLN A 47 12.70 -2.65 0.82
C GLN A 47 12.07 -3.94 1.34
N TYR A 48 10.96 -4.40 0.74
CA TYR A 48 10.37 -5.68 1.08
C TYR A 48 11.26 -6.82 0.58
N ASN A 49 11.66 -7.70 1.50
CA ASN A 49 12.51 -8.84 1.19
C ASN A 49 11.86 -10.13 1.71
N LEU A 50 11.62 -11.08 0.81
CA LEU A 50 10.99 -12.36 1.12
C LEU A 50 11.82 -13.20 2.11
N ASP A 51 13.14 -13.08 2.04
CA ASP A 51 14.08 -13.83 2.88
C ASP A 51 14.36 -13.15 4.24
N GLU A 52 13.82 -11.94 4.45
CA GLU A 52 13.98 -11.17 5.69
C GLU A 52 12.60 -10.91 6.33
N PRO A 53 12.13 -11.79 7.24
CA PRO A 53 10.80 -11.72 7.84
C PRO A 53 10.50 -10.39 8.56
N SER A 54 11.53 -9.71 9.07
CA SER A 54 11.36 -8.41 9.73
C SER A 54 10.80 -7.32 8.80
N THR A 55 10.94 -7.48 7.48
CA THR A 55 10.39 -6.55 6.48
C THR A 55 8.91 -6.78 6.19
N HIS A 56 8.36 -7.95 6.51
CA HIS A 56 7.06 -8.38 5.98
C HIS A 56 5.91 -7.54 6.54
N ASP A 57 5.65 -7.65 7.83
CA ASP A 57 4.59 -6.90 8.50
C ASP A 57 4.93 -5.39 8.59
N TYR A 58 6.20 -5.04 8.43
CA TYR A 58 6.64 -3.65 8.46
C TYR A 58 6.23 -2.89 7.19
N TYR A 59 6.38 -3.49 6.01
CA TYR A 59 6.06 -2.85 4.72
C TYR A 59 4.74 -3.31 4.10
N VAL A 60 4.19 -4.44 4.51
CA VAL A 60 3.02 -5.03 3.88
C VAL A 60 1.95 -5.35 4.92
N ARG A 61 0.69 -5.11 4.57
CA ARG A 61 -0.46 -5.40 5.44
C ARG A 61 -1.65 -5.93 4.64
N ASN A 62 -2.29 -6.99 5.12
CA ASN A 62 -3.59 -7.41 4.60
C ASN A 62 -4.64 -6.33 4.95
N LEU A 63 -5.34 -5.81 3.95
CA LEU A 63 -6.38 -4.80 4.16
C LEU A 63 -7.76 -5.45 4.22
N THR A 64 -8.44 -5.22 5.34
CA THR A 64 -9.79 -5.68 5.62
C THR A 64 -10.79 -4.52 5.61
N ARG A 65 -12.08 -4.84 5.66
CA ARG A 65 -13.16 -3.86 5.79
C ARG A 65 -13.00 -2.98 7.05
N GLU A 66 -12.46 -3.54 8.13
CA GLU A 66 -12.21 -2.78 9.36
C GLU A 66 -11.02 -1.82 9.24
N ASP A 67 -9.96 -2.20 8.53
CA ASP A 67 -8.77 -1.36 8.33
C ASP A 67 -9.11 -0.04 7.64
N VAL A 68 -10.02 -0.07 6.67
CA VAL A 68 -10.39 1.12 5.86
C VAL A 68 -11.65 1.83 6.34
N ARG A 69 -12.28 1.37 7.44
CA ARG A 69 -13.60 1.87 7.87
C ARG A 69 -13.61 3.37 8.14
N ARG A 70 -12.51 3.92 8.67
CA ARG A 70 -12.42 5.31 9.18
C ARG A 70 -11.33 6.15 8.53
N ILE A 71 -10.57 5.61 7.58
CA ILE A 71 -9.38 6.28 7.04
C ILE A 71 -9.73 7.54 6.23
N ASP A 72 -10.92 7.57 5.65
CA ASP A 72 -11.49 8.71 4.92
C ASP A 72 -11.64 9.98 5.77
N ARG A 73 -11.57 9.85 7.10
CA ARG A 73 -11.67 10.96 8.06
C ARG A 73 -10.31 11.48 8.52
N THR A 74 -9.22 10.91 8.00
CA THR A 74 -7.85 11.25 8.41
C THR A 74 -7.09 11.92 7.27
N GLY A 75 -6.28 12.93 7.61
CA GLY A 75 -5.36 13.56 6.67
C GLY A 75 -4.16 12.67 6.36
N GLY A 76 -3.47 12.97 5.26
CA GLY A 76 -2.37 12.15 4.76
C GLY A 76 -2.86 10.88 4.06
N THR A 77 -1.98 9.88 3.95
CA THR A 77 -2.35 8.52 3.52
C THR A 77 -2.15 7.50 4.65
N PHE A 78 -3.17 6.65 4.86
CA PHE A 78 -3.15 5.55 5.82
C PHE A 78 -1.97 4.59 5.61
N LEU A 79 -1.51 4.44 4.36
CA LEU A 79 -0.36 3.60 4.02
C LEU A 79 0.98 4.33 4.17
N HIS A 80 0.98 5.64 4.42
CA HIS A 80 2.13 6.53 4.27
C HIS A 80 2.75 6.52 2.86
N THR A 81 3.44 7.60 2.52
CA THR A 81 4.10 7.75 1.22
C THR A 81 5.60 7.98 1.37
N SER A 82 6.32 7.82 0.26
CA SER A 82 7.71 8.25 0.10
C SER A 82 7.88 8.96 -1.24
N ARG A 83 8.89 9.84 -1.33
CA ARG A 83 9.30 10.48 -2.60
C ARG A 83 10.28 9.61 -3.40
N THR A 84 10.32 8.31 -3.11
CA THR A 84 11.22 7.36 -3.77
C THR A 84 10.84 7.19 -5.23
N ASN A 85 11.82 7.39 -6.11
CA ASN A 85 11.68 7.11 -7.53
C ASN A 85 12.21 5.69 -7.81
N PRO A 86 11.34 4.72 -8.12
CA PRO A 86 11.77 3.33 -8.30
C PRO A 86 12.70 3.14 -9.51
N GLN A 87 12.62 3.98 -10.53
CA GLN A 87 13.49 3.88 -11.72
C GLN A 87 14.94 4.22 -11.37
N LYS A 88 15.15 5.30 -10.59
CA LYS A 88 16.50 5.71 -10.16
C LYS A 88 17.15 4.75 -9.17
N GLU A 89 16.35 4.04 -8.36
CA GLU A 89 16.89 3.07 -7.40
C GLU A 89 17.22 1.72 -8.08
N ALA A 90 16.48 1.35 -9.13
CA ALA A 90 16.81 0.19 -9.95
C ALA A 90 18.16 0.36 -10.68
N GLU A 91 18.45 1.57 -11.18
CA GLU A 91 19.70 1.90 -11.88
C GLU A 91 20.97 1.79 -11.00
N LYS A 92 20.84 1.93 -9.67
CA LYS A 92 21.98 1.85 -8.73
C LYS A 92 22.30 0.41 -8.29
N SER A 93 21.40 -0.52 -8.57
CA SER A 93 21.45 -1.91 -8.08
C SER A 93 21.96 -2.89 -9.14
N GLY A 94 22.28 -2.41 -10.34
CA GLY A 94 22.94 -3.16 -11.42
C GLY A 94 24.37 -2.70 -11.61
#